data_AF-A0A5J4NN67-F1
#
_entry.id   AF-A0A5J4NN67-F1
#
_cell.length_a   1.000
_cell.length_b   1.000
_cell.length_c   1.000
_cell.angle_alpha   90.00
_cell.angle_beta   90.00
_cell.angle_gamma   90.00
#
_symmetry.space_group_name_H-M   'P 1'
#
loop_
_entity.id
_entity.type
_entity.pdbx_description
1 polymer ?
#
loop_
_entity_poly.entity_id
_entity_poly.type
_entity_poly.pdbx_seq_one_letter_code
_entity_poly.pdbx_strand_id
1 'polypeptide(L)'
;SRFFSTAHDRVCPLFFFRLYCPRPRHLIRSEWTEAINLILVPTDADLPLVKKAKEQFLVSGDAAQCASETPPSIEKYLLQGIAQHGRTLNALQTLPRNLRQLYVHSYQSFLWNHIASRRVDELGVSARCAIPGDLYLPSVSNALLPSDIGNPIFLTSFCTSLPDDSICSEIARSPSPAYRPLPEPLIATVDNCHQIPLTNVVLPLPGYEVIFPNNQCECGFQWITHSKQWYVDLLKKDGLTLGDFRHRVKDFALPGSYRALLATPKDVTYHVTTYTDSNVPLIESDLQLLTRTESELTKRQPSSHETPEARSDQVEQALILQFYLPKSSYATMAIRELTKTVFERH
;
A
#
# COMPACT_ATOMS: atom_id res chain seq x y z
N SER A 1 22.33 11.32 7.68
CA SER A 1 22.60 9.94 7.22
C SER A 1 22.31 8.86 8.27
N ARG A 2 21.29 9.02 9.15
CA ARG A 2 20.86 7.99 10.13
C ARG A 2 19.38 7.58 9.98
N PHE A 3 18.76 7.86 8.83
CA PHE A 3 17.30 7.87 8.68
C PHE A 3 16.64 6.56 8.23
N PHE A 4 17.38 5.61 7.65
CA PHE A 4 16.80 4.38 7.09
C PHE A 4 17.17 3.09 7.84
N SER A 5 18.14 3.12 8.77
CA SER A 5 18.64 1.91 9.43
C SER A 5 17.63 1.27 10.40
N THR A 6 16.69 2.02 10.95
CA THR A 6 15.66 1.50 11.88
C THR A 6 14.38 1.03 11.17
N ALA A 7 14.36 1.06 9.84
CA ALA A 7 13.18 0.76 9.02
C ALA A 7 12.87 -0.74 8.84
N HIS A 8 13.65 -1.64 9.44
CA HIS A 8 13.57 -3.07 9.11
C HIS A 8 12.31 -3.79 9.63
N ASP A 9 11.63 -3.27 10.67
CA ASP A 9 10.48 -3.99 11.28
C ASP A 9 9.18 -3.19 11.43
N ARG A 10 9.13 -1.90 11.06
CA ARG A 10 8.01 -1.01 11.45
C ARG A 10 7.46 -0.13 10.32
N VAL A 11 7.55 -0.61 9.09
CA VAL A 11 7.12 0.16 7.92
C VAL A 11 5.89 -0.50 7.34
N CYS A 12 4.72 -0.27 7.93
CA CYS A 12 3.47 -0.39 7.21
C CYS A 12 2.30 0.34 7.90
N PRO A 13 1.40 1.00 7.13
CA PRO A 13 0.07 1.32 7.63
C PRO A 13 -0.53 0.04 8.23
N LEU A 14 -1.21 0.13 9.37
CA LEU A 14 -1.78 -0.99 10.14
C LEU A 14 -2.44 -2.09 9.28
N PHE A 15 -3.05 -1.72 8.15
CA PHE A 15 -3.66 -2.66 7.22
C PHE A 15 -2.67 -3.58 6.49
N PHE A 16 -1.50 -3.06 6.15
CA PHE A 16 -0.44 -3.85 5.54
C PHE A 16 0.32 -4.69 6.56
N PHE A 17 0.36 -4.32 7.85
CA PHE A 17 0.92 -5.22 8.89
C PHE A 17 0.19 -6.58 8.93
N ARG A 18 -1.12 -6.60 8.64
CA ARG A 18 -1.93 -7.82 8.47
C ARG A 18 -1.55 -8.65 7.22
N LEU A 19 -0.72 -8.12 6.32
CA LEU A 19 -0.35 -8.73 5.05
C LEU A 19 1.18 -8.95 4.89
N TYR A 20 1.99 -8.25 5.68
CA TYR A 20 3.46 -8.25 5.63
C TYR A 20 4.10 -9.40 6.43
N CYS A 21 3.31 -10.14 7.17
CA CYS A 21 3.66 -11.44 7.75
C CYS A 21 4.04 -12.41 6.61
N PRO A 22 4.83 -13.49 6.84
CA PRO A 22 5.20 -14.55 5.88
C PRO A 22 4.10 -15.18 4.99
N ARG A 23 2.85 -14.72 5.07
CA ARG A 23 1.64 -15.19 4.39
C ARG A 23 1.79 -15.27 2.86
N PRO A 24 2.32 -14.26 2.14
CA PRO A 24 2.24 -14.28 0.68
C PRO A 24 3.17 -15.29 -0.01
N ARG A 25 4.33 -15.63 0.60
CA ARG A 25 5.27 -16.58 -0.01
C ARG A 25 4.64 -17.97 -0.17
N HIS A 26 3.81 -18.39 0.79
CA HIS A 26 3.12 -19.68 0.74
C HIS A 26 2.06 -19.70 -0.37
N LEU A 27 1.40 -18.56 -0.64
CA LEU A 27 0.51 -18.42 -1.80
C LEU A 27 1.27 -18.54 -3.12
N ILE A 28 2.44 -17.89 -3.23
CA ILE A 28 3.29 -17.96 -4.44
C ILE A 28 3.84 -19.38 -4.65
N ARG A 29 4.13 -20.12 -3.57
CA ARG A 29 4.62 -21.51 -3.61
C ARG A 29 3.52 -22.56 -3.76
N SER A 30 2.25 -22.15 -3.86
CA SER A 30 1.10 -23.07 -3.84
C SER A 30 0.99 -23.93 -2.56
N GLU A 31 1.55 -23.47 -1.44
CA GLU A 31 1.48 -24.09 -0.13
C GLU A 31 0.19 -23.64 0.60
N TRP A 32 -0.97 -24.07 0.08
CA TRP A 32 -2.29 -23.54 0.45
C TRP A 32 -2.63 -23.67 1.93
N THR A 33 -2.32 -24.82 2.52
CA THR A 33 -2.59 -25.10 3.94
C THR A 33 -1.87 -24.09 4.84
N GLU A 34 -0.59 -23.86 4.59
CA GLU A 34 0.22 -22.91 5.38
C GLU A 34 -0.21 -21.47 5.15
N ALA A 35 -0.55 -21.11 3.90
CA ALA A 35 -1.10 -19.80 3.60
C ALA A 35 -2.39 -19.52 4.38
N ILE A 36 -3.33 -20.48 4.40
CA ILE A 36 -4.59 -20.38 5.14
C ILE A 36 -4.34 -20.29 6.64
N ASN A 37 -3.47 -21.15 7.18
CA ASN A 37 -3.12 -21.15 8.60
C ASN A 37 -2.61 -19.78 9.03
N LEU A 38 -1.70 -19.17 8.26
CA LEU A 38 -1.14 -17.85 8.58
C LEU A 38 -2.15 -16.71 8.49
N ILE A 39 -3.18 -16.81 7.64
CA ILE A 39 -4.28 -15.81 7.60
C ILE A 39 -5.11 -15.88 8.89
N LEU A 40 -5.31 -17.09 9.42
CA LEU A 40 -6.14 -17.34 10.60
C LEU A 40 -5.36 -17.30 11.91
N VAL A 41 -4.08 -16.91 11.91
CA VAL A 41 -3.35 -16.58 13.14
C VAL A 41 -3.94 -15.28 13.73
N PRO A 42 -4.39 -15.29 15.01
CA PRO A 42 -4.83 -14.09 15.71
C PRO A 42 -3.73 -13.03 15.77
N THR A 43 -4.11 -11.77 15.58
CA THR A 43 -3.21 -10.61 15.66
C THR A 43 -3.86 -9.51 16.50
N ASP A 44 -3.06 -8.61 17.05
CA ASP A 44 -3.58 -7.48 17.86
C ASP A 44 -4.32 -6.43 17.03
N ALA A 45 -4.13 -6.45 15.71
CA ALA A 45 -4.88 -5.63 14.77
C ALA A 45 -6.27 -6.22 14.42
N ASP A 46 -6.60 -7.42 14.88
CA ASP A 46 -7.90 -8.02 14.63
C ASP A 46 -8.99 -7.38 15.50
N LEU A 47 -10.17 -7.16 14.92
CA LEU A 47 -11.35 -6.77 15.69
C LEU A 47 -11.64 -7.85 16.77
N PRO A 48 -12.10 -7.48 17.98
CA PRO A 48 -12.26 -8.42 19.09
C PRO A 48 -13.02 -9.71 18.74
N LEU A 49 -14.11 -9.60 17.97
CA LEU A 49 -14.90 -10.75 17.54
C LEU A 49 -14.17 -11.64 16.53
N VAL A 50 -13.37 -11.05 15.64
CA VAL A 50 -12.57 -11.79 14.66
C VAL A 50 -11.39 -12.49 15.35
N LYS A 51 -10.74 -11.81 16.31
CA LYS A 51 -9.67 -12.38 17.12
C LYS A 51 -10.16 -13.61 17.88
N LYS A 52 -11.30 -13.49 18.57
CA LYS A 52 -11.95 -14.60 19.28
C LYS A 52 -12.25 -15.79 18.36
N ALA A 53 -12.79 -15.54 17.16
CA ALA A 53 -13.10 -16.60 16.21
C ALA A 53 -11.85 -17.35 15.74
N LYS A 54 -10.74 -16.63 15.47
CA LYS A 54 -9.45 -17.23 15.12
C LYS A 54 -8.90 -18.08 16.27
N GLU A 55 -8.95 -17.57 17.50
CA GLU A 55 -8.50 -18.29 18.70
C GLU A 55 -9.32 -19.59 18.92
N GLN A 56 -10.64 -19.51 18.79
CA GLN A 56 -11.52 -20.69 18.87
C GLN A 56 -11.18 -21.71 17.78
N PHE A 57 -10.99 -21.26 16.53
CA PHE A 57 -10.66 -22.15 15.42
C PHE A 57 -9.32 -22.88 15.62
N LEU A 58 -8.32 -22.23 16.22
CA LEU A 58 -7.04 -22.85 16.53
C LEU A 58 -7.16 -23.97 17.58
N VAL A 59 -8.14 -23.89 18.48
CA VAL A 59 -8.39 -24.90 19.52
C VAL A 59 -9.31 -26.01 19.02
N SER A 60 -10.44 -25.67 18.41
CA SER A 60 -11.48 -26.62 18.02
C SER A 60 -11.20 -27.31 16.69
N GLY A 61 -10.56 -26.61 15.75
CA GLY A 61 -10.47 -27.01 14.35
C GLY A 61 -11.81 -27.00 13.58
N ASP A 62 -12.92 -26.63 14.23
CA ASP A 62 -14.26 -26.60 13.62
C ASP A 62 -14.49 -25.26 12.90
N ALA A 63 -14.27 -25.27 11.60
CA ALA A 63 -14.45 -24.08 10.77
C ALA A 63 -15.93 -23.66 10.64
N ALA A 64 -16.86 -24.60 10.66
CA ALA A 64 -18.28 -24.32 10.46
C ALA A 64 -18.87 -23.60 11.68
N GLN A 65 -18.54 -24.08 12.88
CA GLN A 65 -18.96 -23.43 14.11
C GLN A 65 -18.37 -22.00 14.21
N CYS A 66 -17.05 -21.86 14.06
CA CYS A 66 -16.39 -20.55 14.14
C CYS A 66 -16.93 -19.55 13.11
N ALA A 67 -17.22 -19.99 11.89
CA ALA A 67 -17.84 -19.14 10.87
C ALA A 67 -19.22 -18.60 11.27
N SER A 68 -20.02 -19.39 12.00
CA SER A 68 -21.36 -18.98 12.42
C SER A 68 -21.33 -17.87 13.48
N GLU A 69 -20.34 -17.91 14.38
CA GLU A 69 -20.12 -16.93 15.46
C GLU A 69 -19.36 -15.67 14.98
N THR A 70 -18.73 -15.70 13.81
CA THR A 70 -17.94 -14.57 13.28
C THR A 70 -18.83 -13.56 12.53
N PRO A 71 -18.66 -12.24 12.74
CA PRO A 71 -19.31 -11.23 11.92
C PRO A 71 -18.81 -11.25 10.46
N PRO A 72 -19.54 -10.67 9.49
CA PRO A 72 -19.11 -10.58 8.10
C PRO A 72 -17.68 -10.01 7.99
N SER A 73 -16.76 -10.85 7.51
CA SER A 73 -15.32 -10.58 7.48
C SER A 73 -14.63 -11.58 6.53
N ILE A 74 -13.40 -11.27 6.13
CA ILE A 74 -12.59 -12.17 5.29
C ILE A 74 -12.41 -13.52 5.99
N GLU A 75 -12.17 -13.51 7.30
CA GLU A 75 -12.05 -14.69 8.14
C GLU A 75 -13.31 -15.54 8.12
N LYS A 76 -14.50 -14.93 8.24
CA LYS A 76 -15.77 -15.67 8.16
C LYS A 76 -15.88 -16.42 6.84
N TYR A 77 -15.70 -15.73 5.71
CA TYR A 77 -15.82 -16.34 4.38
C TYR A 77 -14.76 -17.42 4.14
N LEU A 78 -13.55 -17.21 4.67
CA LEU A 78 -12.49 -18.21 4.60
C LEU A 78 -12.82 -19.44 5.45
N LEU A 79 -13.33 -19.28 6.67
CA LEU A 79 -13.78 -20.38 7.53
C LEU A 79 -14.92 -21.17 6.88
N GLN A 80 -15.89 -20.49 6.23
CA GLN A 80 -16.92 -21.15 5.43
C GLN A 80 -16.32 -21.97 4.29
N GLY A 81 -15.33 -21.42 3.57
CA GLY A 81 -14.61 -22.15 2.52
C GLY A 81 -13.88 -23.37 3.06
N ILE A 82 -13.26 -23.27 4.24
CA ILE A 82 -12.57 -24.39 4.89
C ILE A 82 -13.56 -25.48 5.31
N ALA A 83 -14.73 -25.12 5.82
CA ALA A 83 -15.76 -26.09 6.20
C ALA A 83 -16.25 -26.92 4.99
N GLN A 84 -16.29 -26.32 3.79
CA GLN A 84 -16.76 -26.98 2.57
C GLN A 84 -15.65 -27.74 1.82
N HIS A 85 -14.43 -27.20 1.82
CA HIS A 85 -13.36 -27.66 0.93
C HIS A 85 -12.07 -28.04 1.63
N GLY A 86 -12.04 -28.01 2.97
CA GLY A 86 -10.82 -28.14 3.76
C GLY A 86 -9.85 -26.99 3.52
N ARG A 87 -8.61 -27.12 4.00
CA ARG A 87 -7.55 -26.10 3.81
C ARG A 87 -6.91 -26.19 2.42
N THR A 88 -7.72 -26.03 1.38
CA THR A 88 -7.31 -26.19 -0.03
C THR A 88 -7.39 -24.88 -0.81
N LEU A 89 -6.89 -24.88 -2.05
CA LEU A 89 -7.08 -23.76 -2.98
C LEU A 89 -8.55 -23.37 -3.13
N ASN A 90 -9.45 -24.34 -3.16
CA ASN A 90 -10.89 -24.09 -3.33
C ASN A 90 -11.46 -23.27 -2.15
N ALA A 91 -10.96 -23.49 -0.93
CA ALA A 91 -11.34 -22.67 0.23
C ALA A 91 -10.84 -21.23 0.12
N LEU A 92 -9.63 -21.00 -0.41
CA LEU A 92 -9.18 -19.64 -0.72
C LEU A 92 -10.03 -19.02 -1.84
N GLN A 93 -10.45 -19.83 -2.82
CA GLN A 93 -11.20 -19.38 -3.97
C GLN A 93 -12.68 -19.02 -3.67
N THR A 94 -13.17 -19.29 -2.46
CA THR A 94 -14.46 -18.73 -2.00
C THR A 94 -14.37 -17.23 -1.74
N LEU A 95 -13.17 -16.71 -1.45
CA LEU A 95 -12.95 -15.28 -1.28
C LEU A 95 -13.01 -14.56 -2.64
N PRO A 96 -13.56 -13.34 -2.71
CA PRO A 96 -13.49 -12.49 -3.91
C PRO A 96 -12.06 -12.35 -4.45
N ARG A 97 -11.89 -12.42 -5.78
CA ARG A 97 -10.57 -12.41 -6.46
C ARG A 97 -9.67 -11.26 -5.99
N ASN A 98 -10.21 -10.05 -5.84
CA ASN A 98 -9.44 -8.87 -5.44
C ASN A 98 -8.80 -9.04 -4.05
N LEU A 99 -9.47 -9.72 -3.11
CA LEU A 99 -8.93 -9.99 -1.78
C LEU A 99 -7.82 -11.03 -1.81
N ARG A 100 -7.94 -12.05 -2.68
CA ARG A 100 -6.88 -13.05 -2.89
C ARG A 100 -5.62 -12.39 -3.45
N GLN A 101 -5.80 -11.49 -4.41
CA GLN A 101 -4.70 -10.77 -5.07
C GLN A 101 -3.99 -9.79 -4.15
N LEU A 102 -4.70 -9.20 -3.18
CA LEU A 102 -4.12 -8.27 -2.21
C LEU A 102 -2.90 -8.87 -1.48
N TYR A 103 -2.93 -10.16 -1.12
CA TYR A 103 -1.81 -10.82 -0.46
C TYR A 103 -0.56 -10.85 -1.35
N VAL A 104 -0.67 -11.32 -2.59
CA VAL A 104 0.49 -11.43 -3.49
C VAL A 104 1.01 -10.05 -3.96
N HIS A 105 0.12 -9.06 -4.16
CA HIS A 105 0.51 -7.68 -4.46
C HIS A 105 1.16 -6.97 -3.26
N SER A 106 0.77 -7.31 -2.03
CA SER A 106 1.44 -6.79 -0.83
C SER A 106 2.90 -7.26 -0.76
N TYR A 107 3.20 -8.47 -1.23
CA TYR A 107 4.57 -8.98 -1.31
C TYR A 107 5.40 -8.27 -2.38
N GLN A 108 4.82 -8.01 -3.57
CA GLN A 108 5.47 -7.16 -4.57
C GLN A 108 5.81 -5.77 -4.00
N SER A 109 4.88 -5.19 -3.23
CA SER A 109 5.07 -3.89 -2.58
C SER A 109 6.16 -3.94 -1.50
N PHE A 110 6.21 -5.02 -0.72
CA PHE A 110 7.27 -5.25 0.27
C PHE A 110 8.65 -5.30 -0.40
N LEU A 111 8.80 -6.09 -1.45
CA LEU A 111 10.06 -6.19 -2.21
C LEU A 111 10.43 -4.83 -2.80
N TRP A 112 9.48 -4.16 -3.46
CA TRP A 112 9.70 -2.84 -4.04
C TRP A 112 10.15 -1.82 -2.98
N ASN A 113 9.52 -1.79 -1.81
CA ASN A 113 9.90 -0.86 -0.74
C ASN A 113 11.34 -1.10 -0.27
N HIS A 114 11.77 -2.35 -0.11
CA HIS A 114 13.15 -2.68 0.27
C HIS A 114 14.15 -2.24 -0.81
N ILE A 115 13.84 -2.49 -2.07
CA ILE A 115 14.70 -2.10 -3.20
C ILE A 115 14.75 -0.58 -3.36
N ALA A 116 13.62 0.11 -3.21
CA ALA A 116 13.55 1.56 -3.27
C ALA A 116 14.36 2.21 -2.14
N SER A 117 14.22 1.74 -0.90
CA SER A 117 15.04 2.21 0.22
C SER A 117 16.52 1.98 -0.04
N ARG A 118 16.90 0.77 -0.47
CA ARG A 118 18.29 0.45 -0.81
C ARG A 118 18.86 1.33 -1.91
N ARG A 119 18.08 1.59 -2.97
CA ARG A 119 18.46 2.50 -4.07
C ARG A 119 18.70 3.93 -3.57
N VAL A 120 17.89 4.42 -2.66
CA VAL A 120 18.05 5.76 -2.06
C VAL A 120 19.25 5.82 -1.12
N ASP A 121 19.45 4.78 -0.30
CA ASP A 121 20.51 4.72 0.70
C ASP A 121 21.90 4.52 0.09
N GLU A 122 22.06 3.54 -0.80
CA GLU A 122 23.37 3.18 -1.36
C GLU A 122 23.80 4.12 -2.48
N LEU A 123 22.85 4.61 -3.30
CA LEU A 123 23.17 5.38 -4.52
C LEU A 123 22.74 6.85 -4.44
N GLY A 124 22.05 7.25 -3.36
CA GLY A 124 21.71 8.64 -3.08
C GLY A 124 20.65 9.26 -3.99
N VAL A 125 20.22 10.45 -3.60
CA VAL A 125 19.22 11.27 -4.31
C VAL A 125 19.66 12.74 -4.50
N SER A 126 20.89 13.08 -4.11
CA SER A 126 21.38 14.46 -4.00
C SER A 126 21.37 15.21 -5.34
N ALA A 127 21.72 14.53 -6.43
CA ALA A 127 21.74 15.13 -7.76
C ALA A 127 20.33 15.36 -8.35
N ARG A 128 19.28 14.80 -7.72
CA ARG A 128 17.87 14.82 -8.21
C ARG A 128 17.69 14.38 -9.67
N CYS A 129 18.67 13.69 -10.23
CA CYS A 129 18.64 13.08 -11.55
C CYS A 129 18.82 11.55 -11.46
N ALA A 130 18.55 10.85 -12.55
CA ALA A 130 18.87 9.43 -12.67
C ALA A 130 20.38 9.19 -12.57
N ILE A 131 20.75 7.94 -12.29
CA ILE A 131 22.12 7.44 -12.48
C ILE A 131 22.15 6.44 -13.63
N PRO A 132 23.31 6.15 -14.23
CA PRO A 132 23.38 5.13 -15.27
C PRO A 132 22.84 3.79 -14.75
N GLY A 133 22.08 3.07 -15.57
CA GLY A 133 21.41 1.82 -15.19
C GLY A 133 20.02 1.99 -14.57
N ASP A 134 19.61 3.20 -14.14
CA ASP A 134 18.24 3.42 -13.69
C ASP A 134 17.25 3.22 -14.84
N LEU A 135 16.10 2.62 -14.53
CA LEU A 135 14.97 2.58 -15.45
C LEU A 135 14.17 3.86 -15.32
N TYR A 136 13.72 4.43 -16.43
CA TYR A 136 12.89 5.62 -16.42
C TYR A 136 11.80 5.60 -17.49
N LEU A 137 10.71 6.33 -17.22
CA LEU A 137 9.61 6.55 -18.15
C LEU A 137 9.47 8.06 -18.43
N PRO A 138 9.71 8.53 -19.68
CA PRO A 138 9.64 9.97 -20.02
C PRO A 138 8.28 10.62 -19.75
N SER A 139 7.20 9.83 -19.72
CA SER A 139 5.83 10.28 -19.48
C SER A 139 5.17 9.45 -18.38
N VAL A 140 5.75 9.51 -17.17
CA VAL A 140 5.23 8.87 -15.96
C VAL A 140 3.72 9.15 -15.78
N SER A 141 3.28 10.37 -16.11
CA SER A 141 1.93 10.88 -15.91
C SER A 141 0.84 10.12 -16.66
N ASN A 142 1.15 9.57 -17.85
CA ASN A 142 0.18 8.91 -18.73
C ASN A 142 0.47 7.41 -18.92
N ALA A 143 1.71 6.96 -18.74
CA ALA A 143 2.11 5.57 -18.95
C ALA A 143 1.94 4.68 -17.71
N LEU A 144 2.01 5.24 -16.49
CA LEU A 144 1.75 4.49 -15.25
C LEU A 144 0.26 4.41 -14.89
N LEU A 145 -0.62 4.48 -15.89
CA LEU A 145 -1.99 4.00 -15.70
C LEU A 145 -1.87 2.56 -15.20
N PRO A 146 -2.59 2.16 -14.14
CA PRO A 146 -2.52 0.81 -13.64
C PRO A 146 -2.80 -0.14 -14.81
N SER A 147 -1.79 -0.90 -15.22
CA SER A 147 -1.99 -2.13 -15.97
C SER A 147 -2.75 -3.05 -15.03
N ASP A 148 -4.09 -3.00 -15.09
CA ASP A 148 -5.04 -3.90 -14.44
C ASP A 148 -4.69 -4.35 -13.01
N ILE A 149 -4.10 -3.47 -12.19
CA ILE A 149 -4.22 -3.57 -10.74
C ILE A 149 -5.66 -3.16 -10.48
N GLY A 150 -6.57 -4.14 -10.56
CA GLY A 150 -8.01 -3.95 -10.49
C GLY A 150 -8.38 -3.05 -9.33
N ASN A 151 -8.67 -1.78 -9.64
CA ASN A 151 -8.79 -0.67 -8.71
C ASN A 151 -7.60 -0.54 -7.73
N PRO A 152 -7.04 0.67 -7.50
CA PRO A 152 -6.34 0.87 -6.24
C PRO A 152 -7.36 0.52 -5.17
N ILE A 153 -7.06 -0.54 -4.40
CA ILE A 153 -7.91 -1.07 -3.35
C ILE A 153 -8.43 0.12 -2.53
N PHE A 154 -9.68 0.51 -2.80
CA PHE A 154 -10.38 1.60 -2.15
C PHE A 154 -10.81 1.05 -0.80
N LEU A 155 -9.82 0.86 0.06
CA LEU A 155 -9.97 0.17 1.32
C LEU A 155 -10.53 1.09 2.42
N THR A 156 -11.02 2.26 2.02
CA THR A 156 -11.66 3.26 2.89
C THR A 156 -13.13 2.97 3.14
N SER A 157 -13.71 1.93 2.52
CA SER A 157 -15.14 1.59 2.66
C SER A 157 -15.38 0.16 3.19
N PHE A 158 -14.64 -0.24 4.23
CA PHE A 158 -14.97 -1.46 5.00
C PHE A 158 -15.24 -1.20 6.49
N CYS A 159 -15.28 0.07 6.92
CA CYS A 159 -15.72 0.39 8.27
C CYS A 159 -17.23 0.63 8.28
N THR A 160 -17.95 -0.34 8.88
CA THR A 160 -19.27 -0.20 9.51
C THR A 160 -20.43 0.32 8.65
N SER A 161 -20.98 -0.55 7.79
CA SER A 161 -22.42 -0.86 7.69
C SER A 161 -22.67 -1.70 6.44
N LEU A 162 -23.10 -2.95 6.63
CA LEU A 162 -23.91 -3.67 5.64
C LEU A 162 -25.32 -3.71 6.25
N PRO A 163 -26.39 -3.51 5.45
CA PRO A 163 -26.65 -4.38 4.31
C PRO A 163 -27.17 -3.68 3.05
N ASP A 164 -26.63 -4.04 1.88
CA ASP A 164 -27.48 -4.29 0.71
C ASP A 164 -26.77 -5.27 -0.25
N ASP A 165 -27.41 -6.40 -0.54
CA ASP A 165 -26.93 -7.47 -1.43
C ASP A 165 -26.88 -7.03 -2.92
N SER A 166 -27.25 -5.79 -3.21
CA SER A 166 -27.30 -5.20 -4.55
C SER A 166 -25.91 -4.87 -5.14
N ILE A 167 -24.96 -4.40 -4.33
CA ILE A 167 -23.69 -3.81 -4.85
C ILE A 167 -22.69 -4.88 -5.33
N CYS A 168 -22.79 -6.13 -4.86
CA CYS A 168 -21.93 -7.21 -5.35
C CYS A 168 -22.24 -7.62 -6.80
N SER A 169 -23.42 -7.28 -7.31
CA SER A 169 -23.87 -7.69 -8.66
C SER A 169 -23.41 -6.75 -9.79
N GLU A 170 -23.08 -5.48 -9.49
CA GLU A 170 -22.65 -4.51 -10.49
C GLU A 170 -21.15 -4.61 -10.83
N ILE A 171 -20.30 -5.02 -9.89
CA ILE A 171 -18.86 -5.18 -10.12
C ILE A 171 -18.57 -6.35 -11.10
N ALA A 172 -19.50 -7.31 -11.20
CA ALA A 172 -19.37 -8.50 -12.05
C ALA A 172 -19.70 -8.26 -13.55
N ARG A 173 -20.22 -7.08 -13.94
CA ARG A 173 -20.66 -6.80 -15.33
C ARG A 173 -19.77 -5.84 -16.11
N SER A 174 -18.58 -5.53 -15.62
CA SER A 174 -17.62 -4.76 -16.44
C SER A 174 -17.02 -5.67 -17.53
N PRO A 175 -17.08 -5.31 -18.81
CA PRO A 175 -16.40 -6.08 -19.86
C PRO A 175 -14.90 -6.09 -19.57
N SER A 176 -14.26 -7.25 -19.75
CA SER A 176 -12.82 -7.40 -19.61
C SER A 176 -12.13 -6.27 -20.38
N PRO A 177 -11.35 -5.40 -19.71
CA PRO A 177 -10.63 -4.35 -20.42
C PRO A 177 -9.65 -5.01 -21.40
N ALA A 178 -9.54 -4.42 -22.60
CA ALA A 178 -8.56 -4.83 -23.59
C ALA A 178 -7.16 -4.78 -22.95
N TYR A 179 -6.41 -5.88 -23.08
CA TYR A 179 -5.03 -6.00 -22.60
C TYR A 179 -4.20 -4.81 -23.07
N ARG A 180 -3.75 -3.96 -22.15
CA ARG A 180 -2.79 -2.90 -22.47
C ARG A 180 -1.39 -3.43 -22.19
N PRO A 181 -0.50 -3.46 -23.19
CA PRO A 181 0.88 -3.88 -22.95
C PRO A 181 1.54 -2.95 -21.94
N LEU A 182 2.33 -3.53 -21.04
CA LEU A 182 3.10 -2.79 -20.05
C LEU A 182 4.07 -1.83 -20.77
N PRO A 183 4.17 -0.55 -20.37
CA PRO A 183 5.10 0.38 -21.01
C PRO A 183 6.54 -0.10 -20.79
N GLU A 184 7.32 -0.13 -21.87
CA GLU A 184 8.72 -0.52 -21.82
C GLU A 184 9.56 0.66 -21.28
N PRO A 185 10.26 0.49 -20.14
CA PRO A 185 11.11 1.52 -19.59
C PRO A 185 12.41 1.66 -20.38
N LEU A 186 12.94 2.87 -20.44
CA LEU A 186 14.26 3.14 -20.98
C LEU A 186 15.32 3.02 -19.88
N ILE A 187 16.55 2.69 -20.26
CA ILE A 187 17.69 2.61 -19.35
C ILE A 187 18.49 3.92 -19.45
N ALA A 188 18.74 4.56 -18.31
CA ALA A 188 19.62 5.72 -18.24
C ALA A 188 21.07 5.31 -18.56
N THR A 189 21.73 6.05 -19.44
CA THR A 189 23.13 5.85 -19.81
C THR A 189 24.01 6.88 -19.10
N VAL A 190 25.34 6.72 -19.22
CA VAL A 190 26.30 7.70 -18.70
C VAL A 190 26.10 9.09 -19.32
N ASP A 191 25.65 9.15 -20.57
CA ASP A 191 25.50 10.41 -21.31
C ASP A 191 24.20 11.15 -21.00
N ASN A 192 23.11 10.45 -20.68
CA ASN A 192 21.78 11.05 -20.55
C ASN A 192 21.26 11.13 -19.10
N CYS A 193 21.88 10.45 -18.14
CA CYS A 193 21.37 10.32 -16.77
C CYS A 193 21.11 11.68 -16.09
N HIS A 194 21.97 12.68 -16.36
CA HIS A 194 21.85 14.04 -15.84
C HIS A 194 20.63 14.81 -16.35
N GLN A 195 20.10 14.44 -17.52
CA GLN A 195 18.93 15.08 -18.13
C GLN A 195 17.61 14.45 -17.64
N ILE A 196 17.68 13.29 -17.01
CA ILE A 196 16.51 12.53 -16.57
C ILE A 196 16.23 12.91 -15.12
N PRO A 197 15.08 13.53 -14.82
CA PRO A 197 14.74 13.86 -13.44
C PRO A 197 14.46 12.58 -12.64
N LEU A 198 14.84 12.56 -11.37
CA LEU A 198 14.65 11.41 -10.49
C LEU A 198 13.16 11.03 -10.31
N THR A 199 12.24 11.96 -10.55
CA THR A 199 10.78 11.69 -10.59
C THR A 199 10.36 10.80 -11.76
N ASN A 200 11.18 10.69 -12.80
CA ASN A 200 10.94 9.81 -13.94
C ASN A 200 11.53 8.42 -13.75
N VAL A 201 12.40 8.24 -12.75
CA VAL A 201 12.99 6.94 -12.42
C VAL A 201 11.92 6.03 -11.83
N VAL A 202 11.87 4.81 -12.34
CA VAL A 202 10.94 3.76 -11.92
C VAL A 202 11.70 2.53 -11.47
N LEU A 203 11.10 1.79 -10.55
CA LEU A 203 11.59 0.48 -10.12
C LEU A 203 10.52 -0.59 -10.40
N PRO A 204 10.92 -1.81 -10.78
CA PRO A 204 9.98 -2.88 -11.12
C PRO A 204 9.26 -3.41 -9.88
N LEU A 205 7.95 -3.61 -9.98
CA LEU A 205 7.20 -4.53 -9.14
C LEU A 205 7.39 -5.93 -9.73
N PRO A 206 8.00 -6.87 -8.98
CA PRO A 206 8.52 -8.10 -9.55
C PRO A 206 7.40 -8.97 -10.13
N GLY A 207 7.60 -9.45 -11.36
CA GLY A 207 6.61 -10.21 -12.10
C GLY A 207 7.20 -10.80 -13.38
N TYR A 208 6.37 -11.47 -14.18
CA TYR A 208 6.84 -12.22 -15.34
C TYR A 208 6.92 -11.42 -16.66
N GLU A 209 6.39 -10.20 -16.71
CA GLU A 209 6.42 -9.28 -17.86
C GLU A 209 7.35 -8.07 -17.63
N VAL A 210 7.94 -7.92 -16.44
CA VAL A 210 8.82 -6.79 -16.13
C VAL A 210 10.27 -7.06 -16.51
N ILE A 211 10.94 -6.00 -16.94
CA ILE A 211 12.37 -5.96 -17.18
C ILE A 211 13.04 -5.55 -15.88
N PHE A 212 14.04 -6.32 -15.48
CA PHE A 212 14.93 -5.94 -14.40
C PHE A 212 16.18 -5.31 -14.99
N PRO A 213 16.69 -4.21 -14.40
CA PRO A 213 17.92 -3.61 -14.86
C PRO A 213 19.05 -4.65 -14.70
N ASN A 214 19.71 -5.02 -15.80
CA ASN A 214 20.72 -6.08 -15.82
C ASN A 214 22.03 -5.60 -15.20
N ASN A 215 22.76 -6.52 -14.55
CA ASN A 215 24.05 -6.26 -13.89
C ASN A 215 25.23 -5.96 -14.84
N GLN A 216 24.98 -5.66 -16.11
CA GLN A 216 26.02 -5.41 -17.10
C GLN A 216 25.68 -4.12 -17.86
N CYS A 217 26.23 -3.01 -17.41
CA CYS A 217 26.54 -1.93 -18.32
C CYS A 217 27.88 -2.26 -18.99
N GLU A 218 27.96 -2.20 -20.32
CA GLU A 218 29.21 -2.32 -21.09
C GLU A 218 30.10 -1.07 -20.97
N CYS A 219 29.81 -0.16 -20.04
CA CYS A 219 30.83 0.77 -19.56
C CYS A 219 31.64 0.01 -18.50
N GLY A 220 32.96 -0.11 -18.65
CA GLY A 220 33.86 -0.88 -17.78
C GLY A 220 33.93 -0.49 -16.29
N PHE A 221 32.89 0.16 -15.76
CA PHE A 221 32.65 0.42 -14.36
C PHE A 221 31.83 -0.72 -13.75
N GLN A 222 32.54 -1.61 -13.05
CA GLN A 222 32.09 -2.86 -12.45
C GLN A 222 30.97 -2.75 -11.39
N TRP A 223 30.43 -1.56 -11.11
CA TRP A 223 29.53 -1.27 -9.98
C TRP A 223 28.12 -0.82 -10.38
N ILE A 224 27.83 -0.65 -11.67
CA ILE A 224 26.55 -0.09 -12.10
C ILE A 224 25.57 -1.22 -12.42
N THR A 225 24.60 -1.40 -11.51
CA THR A 225 23.33 -2.13 -11.65
C THR A 225 23.23 -3.46 -10.90
N HIS A 226 23.28 -3.46 -9.56
CA HIS A 226 22.92 -4.64 -8.73
C HIS A 226 21.41 -4.83 -8.50
N SER A 227 20.55 -4.02 -9.13
CA SER A 227 19.12 -3.97 -8.81
C SER A 227 18.44 -5.33 -8.96
N LYS A 228 18.69 -6.07 -10.05
CA LYS A 228 18.17 -7.44 -10.23
C LYS A 228 18.69 -8.38 -9.14
N GLN A 229 19.97 -8.30 -8.80
CA GLN A 229 20.56 -9.13 -7.76
C GLN A 229 19.92 -8.87 -6.40
N TRP A 230 19.58 -7.62 -6.09
CA TRP A 230 18.90 -7.29 -4.84
C TRP A 230 17.52 -7.95 -4.74
N TYR A 231 16.74 -8.01 -5.83
CA TYR A 231 15.49 -8.79 -5.85
C TYR A 231 15.76 -10.28 -5.62
N VAL A 232 16.75 -10.84 -6.32
CA VAL A 232 17.12 -12.25 -6.18
C VAL A 232 17.54 -12.58 -4.75
N ASP A 233 18.33 -11.72 -4.12
CA ASP A 233 18.81 -11.91 -2.74
C ASP A 233 17.65 -11.86 -1.73
N LEU A 234 16.69 -10.94 -1.91
CA LEU A 234 15.50 -10.87 -1.06
C LEU A 234 14.60 -12.10 -1.25
N LEU A 235 14.33 -12.48 -2.49
CA LEU A 235 13.50 -13.65 -2.81
C LEU A 235 14.12 -14.95 -2.27
N LYS A 236 15.46 -15.08 -2.34
CA LYS A 236 16.19 -16.24 -1.82
C LYS A 236 15.98 -16.44 -0.32
N LYS A 237 15.82 -15.35 0.46
CA LYS A 237 15.51 -15.44 1.91
C LYS A 237 14.16 -16.12 2.17
N ASP A 238 13.21 -15.97 1.24
CA ASP A 238 11.90 -16.62 1.29
C ASP A 238 11.85 -17.96 0.52
N GLY A 239 12.99 -18.41 -0.02
CA GLY A 239 13.05 -19.61 -0.87
C GLY A 239 12.26 -19.46 -2.17
N LEU A 240 12.20 -18.25 -2.72
CA LEU A 240 11.55 -17.89 -3.98
C LEU A 240 12.56 -17.48 -5.04
N THR A 241 12.11 -17.48 -6.29
CA THR A 241 12.81 -17.03 -7.49
C THR A 241 11.92 -16.09 -8.29
N LEU A 242 12.51 -15.33 -9.22
CA LEU A 242 11.74 -14.48 -10.14
C LEU A 242 10.78 -15.29 -11.04
N GLY A 243 11.06 -16.58 -11.24
CA GLY A 243 10.20 -17.47 -12.03
C GLY A 243 8.88 -17.80 -11.33
N ASP A 244 8.84 -17.78 -9.99
CA ASP A 244 7.66 -18.21 -9.22
C ASP A 244 6.47 -17.25 -9.36
N PHE A 245 6.72 -16.02 -9.84
CA PHE A 245 5.65 -15.08 -10.21
C PHE A 245 4.84 -15.54 -11.43
N ARG A 246 5.38 -16.47 -12.26
CA ARG A 246 4.60 -17.24 -13.26
C ARG A 246 3.83 -18.36 -12.56
N HIS A 247 2.81 -17.98 -11.82
CA HIS A 247 2.04 -18.91 -11.03
C HIS A 247 1.08 -19.75 -11.89
N ARG A 248 0.89 -21.04 -11.55
CA ARG A 248 -0.01 -21.96 -12.29
C ARG A 248 -1.48 -21.55 -12.18
N VAL A 249 -1.89 -21.11 -11.00
CA VAL A 249 -3.21 -20.53 -10.75
C VAL A 249 -3.18 -19.06 -11.15
N LYS A 250 -4.00 -18.69 -12.14
CA LYS A 250 -4.06 -17.33 -12.72
C LYS A 250 -4.32 -16.22 -11.68
N ASP A 251 -5.01 -16.54 -10.60
CA ASP A 251 -5.32 -15.58 -9.54
C ASP A 251 -4.07 -15.05 -8.83
N PHE A 252 -3.01 -15.86 -8.74
CA PHE A 252 -1.76 -15.51 -8.06
C PHE A 252 -0.62 -15.23 -9.05
N ALA A 253 -0.88 -15.30 -10.36
CA ALA A 253 0.10 -14.99 -11.38
C ALA A 253 0.30 -13.47 -11.45
N LEU A 254 1.54 -13.02 -11.37
CA LEU A 254 1.87 -11.60 -11.26
C LEU A 254 2.66 -11.14 -12.50
N PRO A 255 2.05 -10.41 -13.45
CA PRO A 255 2.77 -9.87 -14.60
C PRO A 255 3.84 -8.85 -14.16
N GLY A 256 3.59 -8.15 -13.06
CA GLY A 256 4.44 -7.07 -12.58
C GLY A 256 4.08 -5.74 -13.23
N SER A 257 4.73 -4.68 -12.78
CA SER A 257 4.58 -3.34 -13.35
C SER A 257 5.77 -2.45 -12.97
N TYR A 258 5.74 -1.18 -13.32
CA TYR A 258 6.75 -0.21 -12.88
C TYR A 258 6.11 0.81 -11.94
N ARG A 259 6.85 1.20 -10.91
CA ARG A 259 6.42 2.22 -9.95
C ARG A 259 7.49 3.28 -9.79
N ALA A 260 7.09 4.53 -9.88
CA ALA A 260 7.97 5.69 -9.71
C ALA A 260 8.67 5.66 -8.35
N LEU A 261 9.98 5.92 -8.34
CA LEU A 261 10.79 5.96 -7.13
C LEU A 261 10.36 7.12 -6.23
N LEU A 262 10.05 8.28 -6.81
CA LEU A 262 9.59 9.47 -6.11
C LEU A 262 8.26 9.97 -6.68
N ALA A 263 7.38 10.39 -5.78
CA ALA A 263 6.19 11.15 -6.12
C ALA A 263 6.30 12.56 -5.54
N THR A 264 5.99 13.57 -6.36
CA THR A 264 6.02 14.97 -5.95
C THR A 264 4.58 15.47 -5.77
N PRO A 265 4.18 15.91 -4.57
CA PRO A 265 2.90 16.57 -4.37
C PRO A 265 2.79 17.86 -5.18
N LYS A 266 1.60 18.16 -5.69
CA LYS A 266 1.31 19.40 -6.43
C LYS A 266 0.45 20.34 -5.58
N ASP A 267 0.56 21.64 -5.87
CA ASP A 267 -0.19 22.73 -5.23
C ASP A 267 -0.22 22.63 -3.71
N VAL A 268 0.98 22.53 -3.12
CA VAL A 268 1.16 22.41 -1.68
C VAL A 268 0.94 23.78 -1.02
N THR A 269 -0.07 23.86 -0.15
CA THR A 269 -0.32 25.01 0.73
C THR A 269 -0.34 24.57 2.19
N TYR A 270 0.11 25.44 3.09
CA TYR A 270 0.09 25.17 4.51
C TYR A 270 -0.20 26.41 5.34
N HIS A 271 -0.77 26.23 6.52
CA HIS A 271 -0.85 27.27 7.54
C HIS A 271 -0.79 26.66 8.95
N VAL A 272 -0.25 27.43 9.88
CA VAL A 272 -0.13 27.04 11.30
C VAL A 272 -1.21 27.77 12.08
N THR A 273 -1.96 27.04 12.88
CA THR A 273 -3.00 27.58 13.76
C THR A 273 -2.78 27.08 15.19
N THR A 274 -3.33 27.79 16.16
CA THR A 274 -3.32 27.38 17.57
C THR A 274 -4.69 26.85 17.96
N TYR A 275 -4.71 25.85 18.83
CA TYR A 275 -5.95 25.30 19.38
C TYR A 275 -5.79 25.00 20.87
N THR A 276 -6.91 24.94 21.57
CA THR A 276 -6.99 24.60 23.00
C THR A 276 -7.70 23.27 23.22
N ASP A 277 -8.71 22.96 22.41
CA ASP A 277 -9.46 21.69 22.48
C ASP A 277 -9.21 20.84 21.23
N SER A 278 -8.65 19.64 21.41
CA SER A 278 -8.35 18.71 20.30
C SER A 278 -9.60 18.09 19.66
N ASN A 279 -10.76 18.16 20.33
CA ASN A 279 -12.02 17.62 19.80
C ASN A 279 -12.71 18.58 18.83
N VAL A 280 -12.27 19.84 18.75
CA VAL A 280 -12.82 20.84 17.83
C VAL A 280 -12.16 20.70 16.46
N PRO A 281 -12.91 20.38 15.39
CA PRO A 281 -12.34 20.29 14.04
C PRO A 281 -11.74 21.62 13.59
N LEU A 282 -10.50 21.59 13.12
CA LEU A 282 -9.80 22.78 12.59
C LEU A 282 -10.14 23.07 11.13
N ILE A 283 -10.75 22.11 10.43
CA ILE A 283 -11.14 22.19 9.02
C ILE A 283 -12.61 21.82 8.92
N GLU A 284 -13.35 22.59 8.14
CA GLU A 284 -14.76 22.31 7.85
C GLU A 284 -14.88 21.17 6.83
N SER A 285 -15.77 20.22 7.12
CA SER A 285 -16.14 19.17 6.18
C SER A 285 -17.08 19.69 5.08
N ASP A 286 -17.13 19.01 3.95
CA ASP A 286 -18.04 19.32 2.84
C ASP A 286 -19.50 19.41 3.29
N LEU A 287 -19.93 18.54 4.23
CA LEU A 287 -21.28 18.58 4.78
C LEU A 287 -21.55 19.89 5.52
N GLN A 288 -20.60 20.35 6.34
CA GLN A 288 -20.74 21.63 7.07
C GLN A 288 -20.80 22.82 6.12
N LEU A 289 -20.03 22.78 5.02
CA LEU A 289 -20.08 23.82 4.00
C LEU A 289 -21.44 23.86 3.28
N LEU A 290 -22.04 22.70 3.01
CA LEU A 290 -23.33 22.59 2.33
C LEU A 290 -24.53 22.92 3.23
N THR A 291 -24.47 22.54 4.51
CA THR A 291 -25.55 22.83 5.48
C THR A 291 -25.46 24.23 6.07
N ARG A 292 -24.47 25.03 5.63
CA ARG A 292 -24.26 26.38 6.10
C ARG A 292 -25.46 27.25 5.75
N THR A 293 -26.18 27.72 6.77
CA THR A 293 -27.28 28.67 6.59
C THR A 293 -26.72 30.09 6.48
N GLU A 294 -27.42 30.98 5.75
CA GLU A 294 -27.03 32.39 5.57
C GLU A 294 -26.79 33.13 6.90
N SER A 295 -27.40 32.68 8.00
CA SER A 295 -27.24 33.25 9.35
C SER A 295 -25.83 33.01 9.96
N GLU A 296 -25.05 32.06 9.45
CA GLU A 296 -23.69 31.76 9.93
C GLU A 296 -22.58 32.48 9.13
N LEU A 297 -22.93 33.16 8.04
CA LEU A 297 -22.00 33.99 7.26
C LEU A 297 -21.70 35.33 7.94
N THR A 298 -22.63 35.86 8.74
CA THR A 298 -22.49 37.16 9.43
C THR A 298 -21.73 37.10 10.75
N LYS A 299 -21.46 35.90 11.31
CA LYS A 299 -20.77 35.73 12.60
C LYS A 299 -19.25 35.62 12.52
N ARG A 300 -18.64 35.62 11.34
CA ARG A 300 -17.17 35.48 11.16
C ARG A 300 -16.52 36.72 10.55
N GLN A 301 -16.70 37.89 11.17
CA GLN A 301 -15.53 38.77 11.31
C GLN A 301 -14.69 38.24 12.48
N PRO A 302 -13.36 38.39 12.47
CA PRO A 302 -12.52 37.87 13.54
C PRO A 302 -12.80 38.69 14.81
N SER A 303 -13.80 38.27 15.59
CA SER A 303 -13.91 38.68 16.97
C SER A 303 -12.75 38.03 17.70
N SER A 304 -11.82 38.87 18.09
CA SER A 304 -11.04 38.70 19.31
C SER A 304 -12.02 38.42 20.46
N HIS A 305 -12.44 37.17 20.63
CA HIS A 305 -13.18 36.78 21.81
C HIS A 305 -12.17 36.68 22.95
N GLU A 306 -12.18 37.72 23.76
CA GLU A 306 -11.80 37.69 25.17
C GLU A 306 -12.34 36.39 25.80
N THR A 307 -11.41 35.57 26.28
CA THR A 307 -11.70 34.38 27.09
C THR A 307 -12.20 34.80 28.47
N PRO A 308 -13.30 34.21 29.00
CA PRO A 308 -13.51 34.14 30.44
C PRO A 308 -12.45 33.20 31.02
N GLU A 309 -11.66 33.75 31.94
CA GLU A 309 -10.85 33.07 32.96
C GLU A 309 -10.13 31.77 32.54
N ALA A 310 -8.89 31.97 32.07
CA ALA A 310 -7.91 30.93 31.79
C ALA A 310 -7.71 29.98 32.99
N ARG A 311 -8.23 28.75 32.87
CA ARG A 311 -7.46 27.59 33.32
C ARG A 311 -6.23 27.49 32.42
N SER A 312 -5.12 27.02 32.99
CA SER A 312 -3.83 26.83 32.32
C SER A 312 -3.88 25.74 31.25
N ASP A 313 -4.78 25.86 30.28
CA ASP A 313 -4.97 24.91 29.21
C ASP A 313 -3.83 25.12 28.20
N GLN A 314 -3.04 24.07 27.97
CA GLN A 314 -1.90 24.10 27.05
C GLN A 314 -2.39 24.51 25.66
N VAL A 315 -2.01 25.71 25.21
CA VAL A 315 -2.20 26.13 23.83
C VAL A 315 -1.28 25.28 22.96
N GLU A 316 -1.86 24.44 22.11
CA GLU A 316 -1.14 23.59 21.17
C GLU A 316 -1.13 24.22 19.77
N GLN A 317 -0.19 23.80 18.94
CA GLN A 317 -0.08 24.23 17.54
C GLN A 317 -0.45 23.09 16.59
N ALA A 318 -1.21 23.43 15.55
CA ALA A 318 -1.57 22.52 14.47
C ALA A 318 -1.08 23.04 13.12
N LEU A 319 -0.66 22.10 12.26
CA LEU A 319 -0.29 22.35 10.88
C LEU A 319 -1.39 21.83 9.95
N ILE A 320 -2.02 22.73 9.19
CA ILE A 320 -3.00 22.37 8.17
C ILE A 320 -2.30 22.32 6.82
N LEU A 321 -2.45 21.21 6.10
CA LEU A 321 -1.83 20.94 4.81
C LEU A 321 -2.88 20.68 3.74
N GLN A 322 -2.70 21.26 2.57
CA GLN A 322 -3.47 20.95 1.36
C GLN A 322 -2.48 20.69 0.23
N PHE A 323 -2.66 19.59 -0.49
CA PHE A 323 -1.81 19.19 -1.62
C PHE A 323 -2.50 18.11 -2.46
N TYR A 324 -2.12 17.99 -3.74
CA TYR A 324 -2.56 16.93 -4.63
C TYR A 324 -1.49 15.86 -4.80
N LEU A 325 -1.92 14.60 -4.85
CA LEU A 325 -1.04 13.47 -5.11
C LEU A 325 -1.43 12.75 -6.41
N PRO A 326 -0.45 12.17 -7.14
CA PRO A 326 -0.78 11.28 -8.25
C PRO A 326 -1.48 10.01 -7.74
N LYS A 327 -2.17 9.32 -8.65
CA LYS A 327 -2.80 8.02 -8.34
C LYS A 327 -1.77 7.05 -7.73
N SER A 328 -2.25 6.13 -6.90
CA SER A 328 -1.41 5.11 -6.23
C SER A 328 -0.32 5.69 -5.31
N SER A 329 -0.54 6.90 -4.80
CA SER A 329 0.30 7.55 -3.77
C SER A 329 -0.45 7.69 -2.45
N TYR A 330 0.30 7.67 -1.34
CA TYR A 330 -0.26 7.68 0.01
C TYR A 330 0.13 8.97 0.74
N ALA A 331 -0.86 9.76 1.17
CA ALA A 331 -0.63 11.00 1.93
C ALA A 331 0.19 10.76 3.20
N THR A 332 -0.01 9.63 3.87
CA THR A 332 0.76 9.22 5.05
C THR A 332 2.26 9.15 4.79
N MET A 333 2.70 8.82 3.57
CA MET A 333 4.13 8.79 3.22
C MET A 333 4.70 10.21 3.08
N ALA A 334 3.93 11.13 2.52
CA ALA A 334 4.32 12.54 2.44
C ALA A 334 4.39 13.18 3.84
N ILE A 335 3.40 12.91 4.69
CA ILE A 335 3.38 13.41 6.07
C ILE A 335 4.54 12.81 6.87
N ARG A 336 4.82 11.51 6.74
CA ARG A 336 5.99 10.87 7.37
C ARG A 336 7.30 11.53 6.95
N GLU A 337 7.44 11.88 5.68
CA GLU A 337 8.64 12.57 5.19
C GLU A 337 8.76 13.98 5.78
N LEU A 338 7.64 14.66 6.02
CA LEU A 338 7.60 15.97 6.67
C LEU A 338 7.91 15.88 8.18
N THR A 339 7.27 14.98 8.90
CA THR A 339 7.37 14.88 10.37
C THR A 339 8.58 14.10 10.84
N LYS A 340 9.18 13.28 9.97
CA LYS A 340 10.24 12.32 10.31
C LYS A 340 9.83 11.30 11.38
N THR A 341 8.54 11.10 11.59
CA THR A 341 7.97 10.18 12.59
C THR A 341 7.13 9.08 11.93
N VAL A 342 6.99 7.95 12.62
CA VAL A 342 6.07 6.87 12.23
C VAL A 342 4.75 7.05 12.98
N PHE A 343 3.63 7.07 12.25
CA PHE A 343 2.30 7.11 12.86
C PHE A 343 1.85 5.68 13.15
N GLU A 344 1.78 5.32 14.42
CA GLU A 344 1.08 4.13 14.90
C GLU A 344 -0.16 4.64 15.67
N ARG A 345 -1.37 4.38 15.15
CA ARG A 345 -2.57 4.45 15.99
C ARG A 345 -2.60 3.15 16.78
N HIS A 346 -2.39 3.25 18.09
CA HIS A 346 -2.61 2.13 19.02
C HIS A 346 -4.09 1.80 19.16
#